data_AF-A0A7S4A8G8-F1
#
_entry.id   AF-A0A7S4A8G8-F1
#
_cell.length_a   1.000
_cell.length_b   1.000
_cell.length_c   1.000
_cell.angle_alpha   90.00
_cell.angle_beta   90.00
_cell.angle_gamma   90.00
#
_symmetry.space_group_name_H-M   'P 1'
#
loop_
_entity.id
_entity.type
_entity.pdbx_description
1 polymer ?
#
loop_
_entity_poly.entity_id
_entity_poly.type
_entity_poly.pdbx_seq_one_letter_code
_entity_poly.pdbx_strand_id
1 'polypeptide(L)'
;MLRHASAVAFRGSLVARSASTTTSSAWPAFLAPVVNRVTDGAGLGELQRLKAAVNEAETAHEAAVAQRAEALRAHDSLTQGRSSTQADLTVLLQRRDAWDADDVKKFTRLTSDEHSLKTRISESLITREASERAAEAAERAFLKAVRSQYHGELMWQEKYRALSLYSTWALIVVNSLVFVGSGIHRSYADRERLAEVERAASELSAASQRASDAASAAAQ
;
A
#
# COMPACT_ATOMS: atom_id res chain seq x y z
N MET A 1 -30.90 -43.75 -15.46
CA MET A 1 -31.23 -44.56 -14.26
C MET A 1 -30.34 -44.02 -13.13
N LEU A 2 -30.78 -43.50 -11.99
CA LEU A 2 -32.04 -43.57 -11.25
C LEU A 2 -32.42 -42.18 -10.68
N ARG A 3 -33.74 -41.97 -10.58
CA ARG A 3 -34.45 -40.91 -9.85
C ARG A 3 -34.67 -41.32 -8.39
N HIS A 4 -35.11 -40.31 -7.59
CA HIS A 4 -35.78 -40.32 -6.27
C HIS A 4 -34.89 -39.83 -5.11
N ALA A 5 -35.32 -38.95 -4.22
CA ALA A 5 -36.59 -38.27 -4.03
C ALA A 5 -36.39 -37.02 -3.14
N SER A 6 -37.33 -36.09 -3.25
CA SER A 6 -37.50 -34.88 -2.44
C SER A 6 -37.67 -35.17 -0.95
N ALA A 7 -37.18 -34.26 -0.12
CA ALA A 7 -37.76 -33.99 1.19
C ALA A 7 -37.67 -32.48 1.49
N VAL A 8 -38.87 -31.90 1.60
CA VAL A 8 -39.17 -30.54 2.05
C VAL A 8 -39.15 -30.50 3.57
N ALA A 9 -38.68 -29.37 4.11
CA ALA A 9 -38.79 -28.82 5.48
C ALA A 9 -37.38 -28.40 5.95
N PHE A 10 -37.11 -27.21 6.46
CA PHE A 10 -37.90 -26.34 7.32
C PHE A 10 -37.32 -24.92 7.20
N ARG A 11 -38.14 -23.95 6.80
CA ARG A 11 -37.78 -22.53 6.72
C ARG A 11 -37.83 -21.95 8.14
N GLY A 12 -36.75 -22.12 8.90
CA GLY A 12 -36.51 -21.41 10.15
C GLY A 12 -35.77 -20.10 9.86
N SER A 13 -36.51 -19.01 9.74
CA SER A 13 -35.96 -17.66 9.65
C SER A 13 -35.38 -17.23 11.01
N LEU A 14 -34.12 -17.57 11.26
CA LEU A 14 -33.32 -16.83 12.24
C LEU A 14 -32.62 -15.70 11.48
N VAL A 15 -33.33 -14.57 11.39
CA VAL A 15 -32.66 -13.28 11.19
C VAL A 15 -31.85 -13.05 12.46
N ALA A 16 -30.62 -13.60 12.47
CA ALA A 16 -29.58 -13.11 13.34
C ALA A 16 -29.34 -11.66 12.89
N ARG A 17 -30.00 -10.72 13.56
CA ARG A 17 -29.66 -9.31 13.49
C ARG A 17 -28.26 -9.22 14.10
N SER A 18 -27.24 -9.42 13.28
CA SER A 18 -25.89 -9.03 13.59
C SER A 18 -25.93 -7.52 13.76
N ALA A 19 -26.02 -7.08 15.01
CA ALA A 19 -25.66 -5.72 15.35
C ALA A 19 -24.19 -5.61 14.98
N SER A 20 -23.89 -5.06 13.80
CA SER A 20 -22.59 -4.49 13.52
C SER A 20 -22.46 -3.28 14.45
N THR A 21 -22.06 -3.53 15.70
CA THR A 21 -21.41 -2.52 16.51
C THR A 21 -20.11 -2.20 15.81
N THR A 22 -20.18 -1.31 14.82
CA THR A 22 -19.02 -0.57 14.33
C THR A 22 -18.62 0.36 15.48
N THR A 23 -17.96 -0.20 16.50
CA THR A 23 -17.22 0.58 17.49
C THR A 23 -16.05 1.18 16.74
N SER A 24 -16.26 2.34 16.14
CA SER A 24 -15.17 3.22 15.75
C SER A 24 -14.54 3.69 17.06
N SER A 25 -13.53 2.98 17.55
CA SER A 25 -12.76 3.44 18.70
C SER A 25 -11.85 4.57 18.23
N ALA A 26 -12.44 5.75 18.05
CA ALA A 26 -11.66 6.96 17.89
C ALA A 26 -10.97 7.24 19.24
N TRP A 27 -9.66 7.46 19.21
CA TRP A 27 -8.88 7.86 20.37
C TRP A 27 -9.47 9.13 21.03
N PRO A 28 -9.29 9.32 22.35
CA PRO A 28 -9.67 10.56 23.02
C PRO A 28 -9.18 11.79 22.25
N ALA A 29 -9.97 12.86 22.20
CA ALA A 29 -9.68 14.04 21.36
C ALA A 29 -8.29 14.66 21.63
N PHE A 30 -7.78 14.56 22.85
CA PHE A 30 -6.44 15.05 23.20
C PHE A 30 -5.30 14.17 22.66
N LEU A 31 -5.56 12.88 22.39
CA LEU A 31 -4.59 11.94 21.82
C LEU A 31 -4.66 11.86 20.30
N ALA A 32 -5.80 12.18 19.70
CA ALA A 32 -6.00 12.10 18.25
C ALA A 32 -4.91 12.81 17.42
N PRO A 33 -4.44 14.04 17.77
CA PRO A 33 -3.38 14.71 17.00
C PRO A 33 -2.01 14.00 17.07
N VAL A 34 -1.73 13.34 18.20
CA VAL A 34 -0.47 12.59 18.40
C VAL A 34 -0.54 11.27 17.65
N VAL A 35 -1.66 10.55 17.77
CA VAL A 35 -1.88 9.29 17.06
C VAL A 35 -1.82 9.50 15.56
N ASN A 36 -2.53 10.50 15.01
CA ASN A 36 -2.49 10.78 13.58
C ASN A 36 -1.07 11.09 13.10
N ARG A 37 -0.29 11.91 13.82
CA ARG A 37 1.12 12.17 13.47
C ARG A 37 1.99 10.92 13.50
N VAL A 38 1.75 10.01 14.45
CA VAL A 38 2.48 8.74 14.53
C VAL A 38 2.08 7.81 13.37
N THR A 39 0.79 7.73 13.04
CA THR A 39 0.28 6.93 11.93
C THR A 39 0.76 7.45 10.58
N ASP A 40 0.76 8.76 10.38
CA ASP A 40 1.28 9.41 9.18
C ASP A 40 2.81 9.19 9.07
N GLY A 41 3.54 9.34 10.18
CA GLY A 41 4.98 9.10 10.26
C GLY A 41 5.38 7.62 10.11
N ALA A 42 4.48 6.68 10.42
CA ALA A 42 4.70 5.24 10.25
C ALA A 42 4.82 4.83 8.77
N GLY A 43 4.46 5.70 7.82
CA GLY A 43 4.67 5.48 6.39
C GLY A 43 3.64 4.58 5.72
N LEU A 44 2.46 4.38 6.33
CA LEU A 44 1.37 3.60 5.73
C LEU A 44 0.89 4.20 4.40
N GLY A 45 0.76 5.53 4.34
CA GLY A 45 0.42 6.24 3.10
C GLY A 45 1.52 6.15 2.04
N GLU A 46 2.80 6.16 2.47
CA GLU A 46 3.94 5.96 1.57
C GLU A 46 3.88 4.55 0.95
N LEU A 47 3.70 3.50 1.75
CA LEU A 47 3.56 2.11 1.28
C LEU A 47 2.39 1.97 0.29
N GLN A 48 1.26 2.60 0.56
CA GLN A 48 0.10 2.54 -0.34
C GLN A 48 0.35 3.26 -1.66
N ARG A 49 1.04 4.41 -1.62
CA ARG A 49 1.48 5.13 -2.84
C ARG A 49 2.46 4.29 -3.67
N LEU A 50 3.39 3.59 -3.02
CA LEU A 50 4.34 2.69 -3.68
C LEU A 50 3.63 1.53 -4.38
N LYS A 51 2.66 0.89 -3.71
CA LYS A 51 1.82 -0.16 -4.31
C LYS A 51 1.01 0.36 -5.51
N ALA A 52 0.41 1.55 -5.39
CA ALA A 52 -0.32 2.18 -6.49
C ALA A 52 0.60 2.47 -7.69
N ALA A 53 1.80 2.98 -7.44
CA ALA A 53 2.78 3.26 -8.49
C ALA A 53 3.26 1.99 -9.22
N VAL A 54 3.38 0.85 -8.51
CA VAL A 54 3.70 -0.43 -9.15
C VAL A 54 2.57 -0.88 -10.06
N ASN A 55 1.32 -0.84 -9.59
CA ASN A 55 0.15 -1.24 -10.38
C ASN A 55 -0.03 -0.36 -11.63
N GLU A 56 0.19 0.94 -11.51
CA GLU A 56 0.16 1.88 -12.64
C GLU A 56 1.27 1.56 -13.66
N ALA A 57 2.51 1.34 -13.18
CA ALA A 57 3.63 1.00 -14.05
C ALA A 57 3.47 -0.37 -14.74
N GLU A 58 2.87 -1.35 -14.05
CA GLU A 58 2.52 -2.66 -14.60
C GLU A 58 1.50 -2.52 -15.74
N THR A 59 0.40 -1.80 -15.50
CA THR A 59 -0.63 -1.54 -16.51
C THR A 59 -0.04 -0.84 -17.74
N ALA A 60 0.85 0.15 -17.52
CA ALA A 60 1.53 0.85 -18.61
C ALA A 60 2.48 -0.08 -19.39
N HIS A 61 3.19 -0.97 -18.71
CA HIS A 61 4.06 -1.96 -19.34
C HIS A 61 3.27 -2.96 -20.19
N GLU A 62 2.17 -3.51 -19.66
CA GLU A 62 1.28 -4.41 -20.41
C GLU A 62 0.73 -3.75 -21.68
N ALA A 63 0.27 -2.50 -21.56
CA ALA A 63 -0.22 -1.73 -22.70
C ALA A 63 0.87 -1.52 -23.77
N ALA A 64 2.11 -1.22 -23.36
CA ALA A 64 3.23 -1.04 -24.28
C ALA A 64 3.63 -2.36 -24.97
N VAL A 65 3.62 -3.48 -24.26
CA VAL A 65 3.86 -4.82 -24.83
C VAL A 65 2.78 -5.17 -25.85
N ALA A 66 1.50 -4.87 -25.56
CA ALA A 66 0.41 -5.09 -26.50
C ALA A 66 0.57 -4.25 -27.77
N GLN A 67 0.93 -2.96 -27.64
CA GLN A 67 1.21 -2.09 -28.79
C GLN A 67 2.38 -2.58 -29.64
N ARG A 68 3.46 -3.05 -29.00
CA ARG A 68 4.60 -3.65 -29.70
C ARG A 68 4.20 -4.89 -30.49
N ALA A 69 3.39 -5.77 -29.90
CA ALA A 69 2.88 -6.95 -30.58
C ALA A 69 1.98 -6.60 -31.78
N GLU A 70 1.17 -5.56 -31.66
CA GLU A 70 0.34 -5.05 -32.76
C GLU A 70 1.21 -4.47 -33.89
N ALA A 71 2.21 -3.66 -33.56
CA ALA A 71 3.12 -3.07 -34.54
C ALA A 71 3.92 -4.16 -35.30
N LEU A 72 4.33 -5.23 -34.61
CA LEU A 72 4.97 -6.38 -35.24
C LEU A 72 4.01 -7.09 -36.21
N ARG A 73 2.79 -7.41 -35.76
CA ARG A 73 1.77 -8.06 -36.62
C ARG A 73 1.43 -7.21 -37.85
N ALA A 74 1.30 -5.90 -37.69
CA ALA A 74 1.05 -4.98 -38.79
C ALA A 74 2.21 -4.98 -39.81
N HIS A 75 3.46 -4.88 -39.34
CA HIS A 75 4.65 -4.95 -40.20
C HIS A 75 4.72 -6.29 -40.97
N ASP A 76 4.48 -7.41 -40.29
CA ASP A 76 4.54 -8.74 -40.89
C ASP A 76 3.45 -8.92 -41.96
N SER A 77 2.24 -8.40 -41.72
CA SER A 77 1.15 -8.41 -42.71
C SER A 77 1.51 -7.63 -43.98
N LEU A 78 2.18 -6.48 -43.85
CA LEU A 78 2.64 -5.68 -44.98
C LEU A 78 3.74 -6.40 -45.76
N THR A 79 4.67 -7.04 -45.06
CA THR A 79 5.75 -7.82 -45.66
C THR A 79 5.21 -9.01 -46.45
N GLN A 80 4.24 -9.73 -45.88
CA GLN A 80 3.55 -10.82 -46.57
C GLN A 80 2.79 -10.32 -47.80
N GLY A 81 2.08 -9.19 -47.70
CA GLY A 81 1.38 -8.57 -48.83
C GLY A 81 2.31 -8.13 -49.95
N ARG A 82 3.52 -7.67 -49.61
CA ARG A 82 4.56 -7.39 -50.60
C ARG A 82 5.06 -8.68 -51.26
N SER A 83 5.36 -9.71 -50.49
CA SER A 83 5.77 -11.01 -51.06
C SER A 83 4.72 -11.60 -52.01
N SER A 84 3.43 -11.50 -51.69
CA SER A 84 2.36 -11.94 -52.61
C SER A 84 2.27 -11.07 -53.87
N THR A 85 2.38 -9.76 -53.73
CA THR A 85 2.37 -8.82 -54.87
C THR A 85 3.54 -9.10 -55.82
N GLN A 86 4.73 -9.36 -55.27
CA GLN A 86 5.92 -9.71 -56.03
C GLN A 86 5.78 -11.08 -56.74
N ALA A 87 5.17 -12.07 -56.08
CA ALA A 87 4.88 -13.36 -56.69
C ALA A 87 3.90 -13.22 -57.87
N ASP A 88 2.82 -12.46 -57.69
CA ASP A 88 1.83 -12.19 -58.75
C ASP A 88 2.44 -11.43 -59.94
N LEU A 89 3.29 -10.43 -59.68
CA LEU A 89 4.05 -9.73 -60.71
C LEU A 89 4.98 -10.68 -61.47
N THR A 90 5.68 -11.57 -60.75
CA THR A 90 6.58 -12.56 -61.36
C THR A 90 5.81 -13.51 -62.28
N VAL A 91 4.66 -14.03 -61.83
CA VAL A 91 3.80 -14.91 -62.63
C VAL A 91 3.27 -14.20 -63.87
N LEU A 92 2.90 -12.92 -63.78
CA LEU A 92 2.49 -12.14 -64.94
C LEU A 92 3.65 -11.94 -65.93
N LEU A 93 4.84 -11.58 -65.43
CA LEU A 93 6.01 -11.35 -66.26
C LEU A 93 6.50 -12.62 -66.98
N GLN A 94 6.33 -13.80 -66.38
CA GLN A 94 6.68 -15.07 -67.02
C GLN A 94 5.86 -15.36 -68.29
N ARG A 95 4.62 -14.87 -68.38
CA ARG A 95 3.74 -15.04 -69.56
C ARG A 95 3.58 -13.79 -70.40
N ARG A 96 4.58 -12.89 -70.38
CA ARG A 96 4.54 -11.57 -71.03
C ARG A 96 4.12 -11.61 -72.50
N ASP A 97 4.60 -12.59 -73.25
CA ASP A 97 4.37 -12.64 -74.70
C ASP A 97 2.92 -13.01 -75.09
N ALA A 98 2.08 -13.40 -74.10
CA ALA A 98 0.67 -13.76 -74.28
C ALA A 98 -0.29 -12.83 -73.50
N TRP A 99 0.15 -11.62 -73.13
CA TRP A 99 -0.69 -10.67 -72.41
C TRP A 99 -1.88 -10.18 -73.21
N ASP A 100 -3.02 -10.06 -72.55
CA ASP A 100 -4.20 -9.35 -73.04
C ASP A 100 -4.32 -7.94 -72.43
N ALA A 101 -5.39 -7.22 -72.76
CA ALA A 101 -5.63 -5.88 -72.25
C ALA A 101 -5.90 -5.83 -70.74
N ASP A 102 -6.35 -6.93 -70.13
CA ASP A 102 -6.64 -7.00 -68.69
C ASP A 102 -5.38 -7.33 -67.88
N ASP A 103 -4.47 -8.17 -68.41
CA ASP A 103 -3.15 -8.42 -67.85
C ASP A 103 -2.33 -7.13 -67.73
N VAL A 104 -2.37 -6.25 -68.76
CA VAL A 104 -1.70 -4.95 -68.73
C VAL A 104 -2.25 -4.06 -67.61
N LYS A 105 -3.57 -3.98 -67.45
CA LYS A 105 -4.20 -3.22 -66.35
C LYS A 105 -3.81 -3.80 -64.98
N LYS A 106 -3.78 -5.12 -64.86
CA LYS A 106 -3.39 -5.82 -63.63
C LYS A 106 -1.92 -5.53 -63.28
N PHE A 107 -1.03 -5.56 -64.25
CA PHE A 107 0.38 -5.22 -64.08
C PHE A 107 0.56 -3.78 -63.59
N THR A 108 -0.11 -2.80 -64.20
CA THR A 108 -0.06 -1.40 -63.76
C THR A 108 -0.57 -1.24 -62.33
N ARG A 109 -1.68 -1.90 -61.98
CA ARG A 109 -2.22 -1.89 -60.61
C ARG A 109 -1.24 -2.48 -59.60
N LEU A 110 -0.77 -3.70 -59.84
CA LEU A 110 0.17 -4.38 -58.93
C LEU A 110 1.50 -3.61 -58.78
N THR A 111 1.98 -2.96 -59.84
CA THR A 111 3.19 -2.13 -59.76
C THR A 111 2.94 -0.89 -58.88
N SER A 112 1.78 -0.25 -59.00
CA SER A 112 1.40 0.87 -58.12
C SER A 112 1.24 0.40 -56.67
N ASP A 113 0.62 -0.75 -56.46
CA ASP A 113 0.42 -1.36 -55.14
C ASP A 113 1.78 -1.70 -54.49
N GLU A 114 2.74 -2.23 -55.25
CA GLU A 114 4.09 -2.54 -54.77
C GLU A 114 4.82 -1.28 -54.27
N HIS A 115 4.71 -0.16 -54.99
CA HIS A 115 5.30 1.12 -54.54
C HIS A 115 4.65 1.61 -53.25
N SER A 116 3.31 1.51 -53.14
CA SER A 116 2.57 1.85 -51.92
C SER A 116 2.98 0.97 -50.73
N LEU A 117 3.08 -0.35 -50.94
CA LEU A 117 3.50 -1.31 -49.93
C LEU A 117 4.93 -1.03 -49.44
N LYS A 118 5.86 -0.68 -50.34
CA LYS A 118 7.23 -0.30 -49.96
C LYS A 118 7.25 0.90 -49.00
N THR A 119 6.46 1.93 -49.28
CA THR A 119 6.34 3.10 -48.40
C THR A 119 5.75 2.71 -47.05
N ARG A 120 4.63 1.99 -47.05
CA ARG A 120 3.96 1.53 -45.81
C ARG A 120 4.86 0.64 -44.95
N ILE A 121 5.66 -0.23 -45.56
CA ILE A 121 6.64 -1.05 -44.83
C ILE A 121 7.67 -0.16 -44.13
N SER A 122 8.19 0.86 -44.82
CA SER A 122 9.14 1.80 -44.20
C SER A 122 8.54 2.56 -43.01
N GLU A 123 7.29 3.00 -43.11
CA GLU A 123 6.56 3.65 -42.02
C GLU A 123 6.27 2.69 -40.85
N SER A 124 5.94 1.44 -41.16
CA SER A 124 5.70 0.41 -40.15
C SER A 124 6.97 0.03 -39.38
N LEU A 125 8.15 0.10 -40.01
CA LEU A 125 9.43 -0.08 -39.32
C LEU A 125 9.67 1.02 -38.29
N ILE A 126 9.44 2.29 -38.65
CA ILE A 126 9.55 3.42 -37.72
C ILE A 126 8.60 3.24 -36.54
N THR A 127 7.35 2.86 -36.81
CA THR A 127 6.34 2.60 -35.78
C THR A 127 6.73 1.45 -34.86
N ARG A 128 7.26 0.36 -35.44
CA ARG A 128 7.73 -0.80 -34.70
C ARG A 128 8.92 -0.45 -33.80
N GLU A 129 9.92 0.26 -34.31
CA GLU A 129 11.06 0.73 -33.50
C GLU A 129 10.64 1.70 -32.39
N ALA A 130 9.65 2.56 -32.64
CA ALA A 130 9.09 3.42 -31.61
C ALA A 130 8.37 2.61 -30.52
N SER A 131 7.57 1.61 -30.91
CA SER A 131 6.85 0.74 -29.97
C SER A 131 7.79 -0.15 -29.15
N GLU A 132 8.90 -0.62 -29.72
CA GLU A 132 9.94 -1.37 -29.00
C GLU A 132 10.58 -0.50 -27.93
N ARG A 133 11.03 0.71 -28.31
CA ARG A 133 11.62 1.66 -27.35
C ARG A 133 10.64 2.05 -26.22
N ALA A 134 9.36 2.19 -26.55
CA ALA A 134 8.31 2.47 -25.56
C ALA A 134 8.11 1.28 -24.60
N ALA A 135 8.07 0.05 -25.10
CA ALA A 135 7.94 -1.16 -24.29
C ALA A 135 9.14 -1.34 -23.35
N GLU A 136 10.37 -1.17 -23.84
CA GLU A 136 11.58 -1.23 -23.02
C GLU A 136 11.61 -0.12 -21.95
N ALA A 137 11.16 1.10 -22.30
CA ALA A 137 11.08 2.20 -21.33
C ALA A 137 10.06 1.91 -20.23
N ALA A 138 8.89 1.37 -20.59
CA ALA A 138 7.86 0.98 -19.64
C ALA A 138 8.33 -0.18 -18.75
N GLU A 139 9.06 -1.15 -19.29
CA GLU A 139 9.67 -2.23 -18.52
C GLU A 139 10.65 -1.70 -17.47
N ARG A 140 11.56 -0.81 -17.88
CA ARG A 140 12.50 -0.16 -16.94
C ARG A 140 11.77 0.61 -15.85
N ALA A 141 10.68 1.31 -16.18
CA ALA A 141 9.86 2.03 -15.21
C ALA A 141 9.17 1.08 -14.22
N PHE A 142 8.59 -0.01 -14.71
CA PHE A 142 7.98 -1.06 -13.89
C PHE A 142 8.99 -1.69 -12.93
N LEU A 143 10.14 -2.14 -13.42
CA LEU A 143 11.20 -2.72 -12.58
C LEU A 143 11.71 -1.73 -11.52
N LYS A 144 11.78 -0.44 -11.86
CA LYS A 144 12.13 0.61 -10.90
C LYS A 144 11.04 0.77 -9.82
N ALA A 145 9.78 0.72 -10.19
CA ALA A 145 8.66 0.81 -9.25
C ALA A 145 8.61 -0.42 -8.32
N VAL A 146 8.81 -1.63 -8.84
CA VAL A 146 8.87 -2.85 -8.02
C VAL A 146 10.00 -2.76 -6.99
N ARG A 147 11.18 -2.27 -7.42
CA ARG A 147 12.31 -2.07 -6.49
C ARG A 147 12.00 -1.02 -5.42
N SER A 148 11.34 0.08 -5.78
CA SER A 148 10.98 1.09 -4.78
C SER A 148 9.98 0.52 -3.78
N GLN A 149 8.96 -0.24 -4.22
CA GLN A 149 8.04 -0.93 -3.32
C GLN A 149 8.77 -1.82 -2.32
N TYR A 150 9.74 -2.61 -2.81
CA TYR A 150 10.54 -3.48 -1.95
C TYR A 150 11.27 -2.69 -0.85
N HIS A 151 11.97 -1.60 -1.21
CA HIS A 151 12.63 -0.74 -0.22
C HIS A 151 11.62 -0.08 0.73
N GLY A 152 10.47 0.35 0.23
CA GLY A 152 9.41 0.91 1.05
C GLY A 152 8.88 -0.09 2.08
N GLU A 153 8.68 -1.34 1.69
CA GLU A 153 8.21 -2.40 2.58
C GLU A 153 9.25 -2.78 3.63
N LEU A 154 10.53 -2.85 3.26
CA LEU A 154 11.63 -3.03 4.22
C LEU A 154 11.68 -1.90 5.25
N MET A 155 11.66 -0.65 4.80
CA MET A 155 11.66 0.50 5.70
C MET A 155 10.42 0.50 6.60
N TRP A 156 9.27 0.08 6.09
CA TRP A 156 8.05 -0.04 6.90
C TRP A 156 8.18 -1.12 7.98
N GLN A 157 8.77 -2.28 7.68
CA GLN A 157 9.04 -3.30 8.69
C GLN A 157 9.97 -2.79 9.80
N GLU A 158 11.01 -2.04 9.43
CA GLU A 158 11.91 -1.42 10.42
C GLU A 158 11.19 -0.36 11.27
N LYS A 159 10.41 0.51 10.62
CA LYS A 159 9.59 1.54 11.31
C LYS A 159 8.59 0.90 12.27
N TYR A 160 7.90 -0.16 11.87
CA TYR A 160 6.94 -0.87 12.72
C TYR A 160 7.62 -1.51 13.94
N ARG A 161 8.80 -2.12 13.76
CA ARG A 161 9.59 -2.67 14.87
C ARG A 161 10.05 -1.59 15.84
N ALA A 162 10.52 -0.45 15.32
CA ALA A 162 10.86 0.69 16.15
C ALA A 162 9.62 1.19 16.92
N LEU A 163 8.48 1.32 16.24
CA LEU A 163 7.23 1.79 16.84
C LEU A 163 6.76 0.89 18.00
N SER A 164 6.83 -0.43 17.85
CA SER A 164 6.43 -1.36 18.93
C SER A 164 7.38 -1.30 20.14
N LEU A 165 8.69 -1.18 19.88
CA LEU A 165 9.69 -0.99 20.93
C LEU A 165 9.45 0.32 21.69
N TYR A 166 9.34 1.44 20.98
CA TYR A 166 9.11 2.75 21.58
C TYR A 166 7.74 2.85 22.27
N SER A 167 6.70 2.19 21.73
CA SER A 167 5.39 2.12 22.38
C SER A 167 5.47 1.42 23.73
N THR A 168 6.23 0.34 23.83
CA THR A 168 6.42 -0.39 25.10
C THR A 168 7.15 0.48 26.12
N TRP A 169 8.23 1.14 25.70
CA TRP A 169 8.96 2.09 26.56
C TRP A 169 8.08 3.27 26.99
N ALA A 170 7.26 3.81 26.10
CA ALA A 170 6.32 4.88 26.43
C ALA A 170 5.33 4.45 27.51
N LEU A 171 4.75 3.23 27.42
CA LEU A 171 3.86 2.69 28.44
C LEU A 171 4.57 2.52 29.79
N ILE A 172 5.81 2.02 29.79
CA ILE A 172 6.62 1.88 31.01
C ILE A 172 6.86 3.24 31.65
N VAL A 173 7.21 4.27 30.87
CA VAL A 173 7.44 5.63 31.39
C VAL A 173 6.15 6.21 31.96
N VAL A 174 5.03 6.12 31.24
CA VAL A 174 3.73 6.59 31.73
C VAL A 174 3.34 5.88 33.02
N ASN A 175 3.50 4.55 33.09
CA ASN A 175 3.24 3.79 34.30
C ASN A 175 4.14 4.21 35.47
N SER A 176 5.44 4.40 35.20
CA SER A 176 6.41 4.83 36.21
C SER A 176 6.09 6.22 36.76
N LEU A 177 5.67 7.16 35.89
CA LEU A 177 5.25 8.50 36.31
C LEU A 177 4.03 8.46 37.24
N VAL A 178 3.05 7.59 36.96
CA VAL A 178 1.89 7.38 37.84
C VAL A 178 2.34 6.86 39.21
N PHE A 179 3.27 5.90 39.24
CA PHE A 179 3.79 5.35 40.50
C PHE A 179 4.55 6.40 41.33
N VAL A 180 5.44 7.16 40.69
CA VAL A 180 6.20 8.23 41.33
C VAL A 180 5.27 9.33 41.83
N GLY A 181 4.31 9.78 41.00
CA GLY A 181 3.33 10.79 41.38
C GLY A 181 2.48 10.36 42.58
N SER A 182 2.02 9.09 42.61
CA SER A 182 1.33 8.51 43.76
C SER A 182 2.22 8.45 45.00
N GLY A 183 3.49 8.09 44.85
CA GLY A 183 4.47 8.08 45.94
C GLY A 183 4.68 9.47 46.54
N ILE A 184 4.85 10.48 45.69
CA ILE A 184 4.97 11.88 46.11
C ILE A 184 3.71 12.30 46.89
N HIS A 185 2.52 12.06 46.34
CA HIS A 185 1.26 12.40 47.01
C HIS A 185 1.13 11.76 48.40
N ARG A 186 1.47 10.47 48.53
CA ARG A 186 1.50 9.78 49.83
C ARG A 186 2.53 10.37 50.78
N SER A 187 3.73 10.69 50.31
CA SER A 187 4.78 11.27 51.16
C SER A 187 4.39 12.62 51.75
N TYR A 188 3.61 13.43 51.01
CA TYR A 188 3.07 14.68 51.56
C TYR A 188 2.05 14.40 52.67
N ALA A 189 1.13 13.46 52.46
CA ALA A 189 0.15 13.07 53.47
C ALA A 189 0.81 12.47 54.73
N ASP A 190 1.84 11.66 54.57
CA ASP A 190 2.55 11.06 55.70
C ASP A 190 3.34 12.12 56.50
N ARG A 191 3.90 13.15 55.83
CA ARG A 191 4.54 14.28 56.51
C ARG A 191 3.55 15.08 57.35
N GLU A 192 2.33 15.30 56.86
CA GLU A 192 1.27 15.97 57.62
C GLU A 192 0.89 15.16 58.87
N ARG A 193 0.68 13.84 58.71
CA ARG A 193 0.36 12.93 59.83
C ARG A 193 1.48 12.87 60.88
N LEU A 194 2.74 12.85 60.47
CA LEU A 194 3.87 12.86 61.40
C LEU A 194 3.91 14.16 62.22
N ALA A 195 3.62 15.30 61.59
CA ALA A 195 3.55 16.58 62.31
C ALA A 195 2.40 16.63 63.32
N GLU A 196 1.26 16.00 63.02
CA GLU A 196 0.16 15.86 63.98
C GLU A 196 0.53 14.95 65.16
N VAL A 197 1.17 13.82 64.89
CA VAL A 197 1.62 12.87 65.93
C VAL A 197 2.68 13.51 66.83
N GLU A 198 3.65 14.24 66.27
CA GLU A 198 4.70 14.91 67.05
C GLU A 198 4.11 15.98 67.99
N ARG A 199 3.12 16.76 67.52
CA ARG A 199 2.40 17.72 68.36
C ARG A 199 1.68 17.03 69.51
N ALA A 200 0.88 16.00 69.21
CA ALA A 200 0.17 15.23 70.23
C ALA A 200 1.13 14.59 71.26
N ALA A 201 2.28 14.09 70.81
CA ALA A 201 3.32 13.54 71.68
C ALA A 201 3.94 14.63 72.59
N SER A 202 4.19 15.82 72.06
CA SER A 202 4.72 16.97 72.84
C SER A 202 3.74 17.50 73.88
N GLU A 203 2.44 17.49 73.58
CA GLU A 203 1.40 17.90 74.51
C GLU A 203 1.28 16.90 75.67
N LEU A 204 1.33 15.61 75.34
CA LEU A 204 1.28 14.53 76.34
C LEU A 204 2.52 14.55 77.23
N SER A 205 3.71 14.77 76.66
CA SER A 205 4.95 14.86 77.45
C SER A 205 4.94 16.09 78.36
N ALA A 206 4.48 17.24 77.87
CA ALA A 206 4.33 18.45 78.69
C ALA A 206 3.26 18.28 79.78
N ALA A 207 2.17 17.57 79.52
CA ALA A 207 1.14 17.26 80.52
C ALA A 207 1.67 16.30 81.59
N SER A 208 2.45 15.29 81.19
CA SER A 208 3.12 14.36 82.10
C SER A 208 4.14 15.08 83.00
N GLN A 209 4.95 15.97 82.44
CA GLN A 209 5.93 16.78 83.18
C GLN A 209 5.24 17.68 84.23
N ARG A 210 4.13 18.32 83.85
CA ARG A 210 3.32 19.13 84.79
C ARG A 210 2.74 18.29 85.92
N ALA A 211 2.32 17.06 85.63
CA ALA A 211 1.82 16.14 86.65
C ALA A 211 2.94 15.69 87.61
N SER A 212 4.15 15.43 87.11
CA SER A 212 5.30 15.10 87.98
C SER A 212 5.75 16.29 88.83
N ASP A 213 5.74 17.50 88.27
CA ASP A 213 6.13 18.72 89.00
C ASP A 213 5.11 19.02 90.11
N ALA A 214 3.81 18.90 89.83
CA ALA A 214 2.76 19.04 90.85
C ALA A 214 2.86 17.96 91.95
N ALA A 215 3.18 16.72 91.58
CA ALA A 215 3.37 15.65 92.55
C ALA A 215 4.60 15.88 93.45
N SER A 216 5.69 16.42 92.91
CA SER A 216 6.88 16.75 93.70
C SER A 216 6.69 17.99 94.59
N ALA A 217 5.88 18.96 94.17
CA ALA A 217 5.50 20.12 94.97
C ALA A 217 4.57 19.77 96.14
N ALA A 218 3.71 18.76 95.98
CA ALA A 218 2.85 18.25 97.05
C ALA A 218 3.60 17.37 98.08
N ALA A 219 4.84 16.98 97.79
CA ALA A 219 5.67 16.14 98.65
C ALA A 219 6.69 16.94 99.51
N GLN A 220 6.74 18.27 99.36
CA GLN A 220 7.52 19.19 100.20
C GLN A 220 6.61 19.89 101.22
#